data_AF-A0A3S1N1C6-F1
#
_entry.id   AF-A0A3S1N1C6-F1
#
_cell.length_a   1.000
_cell.length_b   1.000
_cell.length_c   1.000
_cell.angle_alpha   90.00
_cell.angle_beta   90.00
_cell.angle_gamma   90.00
#
_symmetry.space_group_name_H-M   'P 1'
#
loop_
_entity.id
_entity.type
_entity.pdbx_description
1 polymer ?
#
loop_
_entity_poly.entity_id
_entity_poly.type
_entity_poly.pdbx_seq_one_letter_code
_entity_poly.pdbx_strand_id
1 'polypeptide(L)'
;FWTMSISDFLDEYFETDVIKANFALSGIIGTALGPMSPGTAYVLLHHYMGEVDGSVGAWGYARGGMGAVTKALAASFKASGGSIRTGAEVDHVLIRNGKAKGVVLAGGEEIYGKLVVSNADVKRTFLKLVEEKELPDIFLRRVRNFKIRGSSGKVNIALDSLPEFPALPKDSPVYRADMHFTDSIERMERAYDDWKAGRWSVDPFLDMVIPTTLDPTMAPPGKHFMSCFVQYAPPRIDGRDWTDADRGGFAESVIAQIAQYSPGFRDRIVHMEVRTPREIEAEVGLTEGNIFQGELTFDQLLFNRPVPGYAQYRSPVGGLYMCGSSTHPGGGVMGAPGRNAATEILRDLAKPTLHMSPAHDVI
;
A
#
# COMPACT_ATOMS: atom_id res chain seq x y z
N PHE A 1 5.46 22.30 -7.44
CA PHE A 1 5.29 21.13 -6.57
C PHE A 1 4.25 20.12 -7.09
N TRP A 2 2.93 20.36 -6.95
CA TRP A 2 1.87 19.37 -7.23
C TRP A 2 1.91 18.66 -8.60
N THR A 3 2.40 19.33 -9.63
CA THR A 3 2.50 18.80 -11.00
C THR A 3 3.92 18.46 -11.42
N MET A 4 4.91 18.71 -10.57
CA MET A 4 6.32 18.47 -10.89
C MET A 4 6.67 16.99 -10.75
N SER A 5 7.66 16.55 -11.51
CA SER A 5 8.32 15.28 -11.23
C SER A 5 9.17 15.39 -9.96
N ILE A 6 9.42 14.27 -9.28
CA ILE A 6 10.34 14.25 -8.15
C ILE A 6 11.77 14.56 -8.60
N SER A 7 12.14 14.18 -9.83
CA SER A 7 13.42 14.56 -10.45
C SER A 7 13.60 16.08 -10.50
N ASP A 8 12.66 16.80 -11.15
CA ASP A 8 12.75 18.26 -11.29
C ASP A 8 12.77 18.95 -9.92
N PHE A 9 11.98 18.44 -8.97
CA PHE A 9 11.94 18.99 -7.62
C PHE A 9 13.28 18.84 -6.90
N LEU A 10 13.96 17.69 -7.02
CA LEU A 10 15.25 17.46 -6.36
C LEU A 10 16.39 18.23 -7.03
N ASP A 11 16.30 18.51 -8.33
CA ASP A 11 17.26 19.35 -9.06
C ASP A 11 17.33 20.79 -8.54
N GLU A 12 16.27 21.29 -7.89
CA GLU A 12 16.27 22.61 -7.26
C GLU A 12 17.16 22.69 -6.01
N TYR A 13 17.47 21.55 -5.37
CA TYR A 13 18.11 21.50 -4.05
C TYR A 13 19.44 20.75 -3.99
N PHE A 14 19.65 19.79 -4.90
CA PHE A 14 20.81 18.91 -4.85
C PHE A 14 21.56 18.88 -6.18
N GLU A 15 22.87 18.68 -6.11
CA GLU A 15 23.73 18.50 -7.30
C GLU A 15 24.23 17.05 -7.44
N THR A 16 24.15 16.24 -6.39
CA THR A 16 24.70 14.87 -6.35
C THR A 16 23.65 13.81 -6.69
N ASP A 17 23.90 13.03 -7.73
CA ASP A 17 22.96 12.01 -8.25
C ASP A 17 22.53 10.99 -7.20
N VAL A 18 23.47 10.48 -6.40
CA VAL A 18 23.17 9.47 -5.36
C VAL A 18 22.24 10.04 -4.28
N ILE A 19 22.38 11.32 -3.92
CA ILE A 19 21.50 11.98 -2.95
C ILE A 19 20.10 12.14 -3.56
N LYS A 20 20.02 12.58 -4.82
CA LYS A 20 18.75 12.69 -5.54
C LYS A 20 18.05 11.32 -5.64
N ALA A 21 18.77 10.28 -6.04
CA ALA A 21 18.23 8.93 -6.16
C ALA A 21 17.67 8.42 -4.82
N ASN A 22 18.38 8.67 -3.71
CA ASN A 22 17.92 8.29 -2.38
C ASN A 22 16.60 8.99 -2.01
N PHE A 23 16.47 10.31 -2.24
CA PHE A 23 15.24 11.04 -1.92
C PHE A 23 14.10 10.79 -2.90
N ALA A 24 14.40 10.42 -4.15
CA ALA A 24 13.38 10.16 -5.16
C ALA A 24 12.52 8.94 -4.86
N LEU A 25 13.02 8.02 -4.03
CA LEU A 25 12.32 6.83 -3.59
C LEU A 25 10.88 7.13 -3.12
N SER A 26 10.75 8.02 -2.15
CA SER A 26 9.45 8.33 -1.57
C SER A 26 8.51 9.01 -2.57
N GLY A 27 9.02 9.47 -3.73
CA GLY A 27 8.23 9.99 -4.84
C GLY A 27 7.62 8.93 -5.76
N ILE A 28 8.00 7.65 -5.63
CA ILE A 28 7.55 6.58 -6.53
C ILE A 28 6.82 5.43 -5.82
N ILE A 29 6.91 5.33 -4.49
CA ILE A 29 6.22 4.28 -3.72
C ILE A 29 4.69 4.41 -3.88
N GLY A 30 4.05 3.29 -4.19
CA GLY A 30 2.59 3.17 -4.24
C GLY A 30 1.92 3.85 -5.44
N THR A 31 2.69 4.28 -6.44
CA THR A 31 2.19 4.77 -7.72
C THR A 31 2.81 4.00 -8.89
N ALA A 32 2.10 3.89 -10.00
CA ALA A 32 2.65 3.38 -11.25
C ALA A 32 3.18 4.52 -12.12
N LEU A 33 4.19 5.22 -11.61
CA LEU A 33 4.86 6.36 -12.23
C LEU A 33 6.37 6.30 -11.95
N GLY A 34 7.16 6.73 -12.92
CA GLY A 34 8.62 6.88 -12.80
C GLY A 34 9.02 8.20 -12.13
N PRO A 35 10.24 8.32 -11.60
CA PRO A 35 10.68 9.55 -10.92
C PRO A 35 10.69 10.80 -11.81
N MET A 36 10.73 10.64 -13.14
CA MET A 36 10.62 11.76 -14.09
C MET A 36 9.17 12.06 -14.50
N SER A 37 8.19 11.29 -14.00
CA SER A 37 6.78 11.49 -14.33
C SER A 37 6.18 12.66 -13.54
N PRO A 38 5.35 13.52 -14.17
CA PRO A 38 4.64 14.60 -13.48
C PRO A 38 3.81 14.10 -12.30
N GLY A 39 3.86 14.84 -11.18
CA GLY A 39 3.09 14.57 -9.96
C GLY A 39 3.81 13.71 -8.91
N THR A 40 4.95 13.10 -9.25
CA THR A 40 5.73 12.28 -8.29
C THR A 40 6.36 13.11 -7.17
N ALA A 41 6.56 14.41 -7.35
CA ALA A 41 6.93 15.30 -6.24
C ALA A 41 5.86 15.32 -5.13
N TYR A 42 4.57 15.26 -5.46
CA TYR A 42 3.53 15.16 -4.43
C TYR A 42 3.58 13.84 -3.65
N VAL A 43 3.91 12.74 -4.33
CA VAL A 43 4.03 11.42 -3.69
C VAL A 43 5.10 11.45 -2.60
N LEU A 44 6.20 12.19 -2.81
CA LEU A 44 7.18 12.47 -1.76
C LEU A 44 6.50 13.12 -0.54
N LEU A 45 5.80 14.25 -0.73
CA LEU A 45 5.11 14.93 0.37
C LEU A 45 4.13 14.00 1.10
N HIS A 46 3.38 13.18 0.38
CA HIS A 46 2.44 12.24 0.97
C HIS A 46 3.12 11.29 1.97
N HIS A 47 4.36 10.85 1.70
CA HIS A 47 5.13 10.00 2.62
C HIS A 47 5.73 10.77 3.80
N TYR A 48 6.03 12.06 3.64
CA TYR A 48 6.64 12.90 4.69
C TYR A 48 5.64 13.71 5.52
N MET A 49 4.35 13.67 5.16
CA MET A 49 3.29 14.40 5.87
C MET A 49 2.96 13.80 7.25
N GLY A 50 3.35 12.53 7.50
CA GLY A 50 3.15 11.86 8.78
C GLY A 50 4.11 12.33 9.88
N GLU A 51 3.84 11.94 11.11
CA GLU A 51 4.77 12.09 12.23
C GLU A 51 4.83 10.81 13.08
N VAL A 52 5.94 10.66 13.79
CA VAL A 52 6.10 9.65 14.86
C VAL A 52 6.61 10.37 16.10
N ASP A 53 5.88 10.28 17.21
CA ASP A 53 6.23 10.88 18.51
C ASP A 53 6.65 12.38 18.41
N GLY A 54 5.90 13.16 17.63
CA GLY A 54 6.15 14.59 17.41
C GLY A 54 7.26 14.92 16.41
N SER A 55 7.85 13.90 15.78
CA SER A 55 8.87 14.05 14.73
C SER A 55 8.23 13.91 13.35
N VAL A 56 8.06 15.04 12.66
CA VAL A 56 7.49 15.09 11.30
C VAL A 56 8.41 14.38 10.30
N GLY A 57 7.81 13.60 9.40
CA GLY A 57 8.52 12.83 8.37
C GLY A 57 9.32 11.64 8.91
N ALA A 58 9.21 11.34 10.21
CA ALA A 58 9.91 10.21 10.82
C ALA A 58 9.20 8.89 10.55
N TRP A 59 9.99 7.83 10.44
CA TRP A 59 9.50 6.45 10.38
C TRP A 59 9.69 5.75 11.72
N GLY A 60 8.68 4.97 12.12
CA GLY A 60 8.65 4.25 13.39
C GLY A 60 8.61 2.75 13.18
N TYR A 61 9.29 2.01 14.06
CA TYR A 61 9.21 0.54 14.11
C TYR A 61 8.21 0.10 15.17
N ALA A 62 7.23 -0.69 14.76
CA ALA A 62 6.34 -1.37 15.70
C ALA A 62 7.05 -2.60 16.29
N ARG A 63 7.20 -2.66 17.61
CA ARG A 63 7.69 -3.85 18.31
C ARG A 63 6.79 -5.05 17.99
N GLY A 64 7.37 -6.18 17.63
CA GLY A 64 6.68 -7.37 17.14
C GLY A 64 6.23 -7.27 15.66
N GLY A 65 6.65 -6.21 14.95
CA GLY A 65 6.30 -5.93 13.56
C GLY A 65 4.89 -5.36 13.38
N MET A 66 4.52 -5.08 12.12
CA MET A 66 3.23 -4.46 11.77
C MET A 66 2.00 -5.30 12.18
N GLY A 67 2.16 -6.62 12.34
CA GLY A 67 1.11 -7.48 12.89
C GLY A 67 0.73 -7.15 14.34
N ALA A 68 1.62 -6.52 15.12
CA ALA A 68 1.30 -6.05 16.47
C ALA A 68 0.29 -4.89 16.44
N VAL A 69 0.41 -3.97 15.46
CA VAL A 69 -0.51 -2.84 15.29
C VAL A 69 -1.92 -3.36 14.99
N THR A 70 -2.08 -4.26 14.03
CA THR A 70 -3.40 -4.81 13.67
C THR A 70 -4.00 -5.65 14.79
N LYS A 71 -3.18 -6.41 15.55
CA LYS A 71 -3.62 -7.12 16.76
C LYS A 71 -4.11 -6.18 17.84
N ALA A 72 -3.43 -5.06 18.08
CA ALA A 72 -3.84 -4.04 19.05
C ALA A 72 -5.18 -3.41 18.66
N LEU A 73 -5.35 -3.04 17.39
CA LEU A 73 -6.62 -2.53 16.85
C LEU A 73 -7.76 -3.55 17.01
N ALA A 74 -7.50 -4.82 16.69
CA ALA A 74 -8.47 -5.91 16.84
C ALA A 74 -8.87 -6.13 18.31
N ALA A 75 -7.91 -6.07 19.24
CA ALA A 75 -8.18 -6.16 20.68
C ALA A 75 -9.02 -4.99 21.17
N SER A 76 -8.69 -3.76 20.78
CA SER A 76 -9.44 -2.55 21.12
C SER A 76 -10.89 -2.61 20.62
N PHE A 77 -11.09 -3.04 19.37
CA PHE A 77 -12.43 -3.22 18.80
C PHE A 77 -13.25 -4.26 19.56
N LYS A 78 -12.66 -5.41 19.91
CA LYS A 78 -13.31 -6.44 20.72
C LYS A 78 -13.64 -5.97 22.14
N ALA A 79 -12.73 -5.24 22.79
CA ALA A 79 -12.96 -4.66 24.11
C ALA A 79 -14.12 -3.66 24.11
N SER A 80 -14.38 -3.03 22.97
CA SER A 80 -15.51 -2.13 22.73
C SER A 80 -16.80 -2.87 22.32
N GLY A 81 -16.84 -4.21 22.43
CA GLY A 81 -18.00 -5.06 22.11
C GLY A 81 -18.12 -5.46 20.63
N GLY A 82 -17.12 -5.15 19.81
CA GLY A 82 -17.08 -5.55 18.40
C GLY A 82 -16.77 -7.03 18.20
N SER A 83 -17.34 -7.63 17.16
CA SER A 83 -17.06 -9.01 16.75
C SER A 83 -16.25 -9.05 15.45
N ILE A 84 -15.21 -9.89 15.41
CA ILE A 84 -14.39 -10.10 14.20
C ILE A 84 -14.62 -11.53 13.70
N ARG A 85 -15.00 -11.66 12.43
CA ARG A 85 -15.12 -12.94 11.72
C ARG A 85 -14.05 -13.02 10.64
N THR A 86 -13.30 -14.13 10.62
CA THR A 86 -12.30 -14.43 9.59
C THR A 86 -12.79 -15.64 8.78
N GLY A 87 -12.26 -15.84 7.57
CA GLY A 87 -12.78 -16.86 6.65
C GLY A 87 -14.25 -16.62 6.25
N ALA A 88 -14.68 -15.36 6.29
CA ALA A 88 -16.06 -14.92 6.01
C ALA A 88 -16.04 -13.95 4.84
N GLU A 89 -15.77 -14.46 3.63
CA GLU A 89 -15.78 -13.65 2.42
C GLU A 89 -17.18 -13.09 2.17
N VAL A 90 -17.25 -11.77 1.94
CA VAL A 90 -18.49 -11.09 1.54
C VAL A 90 -18.67 -11.26 0.05
N ASP A 91 -19.82 -11.80 -0.35
CA ASP A 91 -20.21 -11.96 -1.74
C ASP A 91 -20.78 -10.64 -2.27
N HIS A 92 -21.82 -10.11 -1.64
CA HIS A 92 -22.42 -8.83 -2.01
C HIS A 92 -23.07 -8.09 -0.83
N VAL A 93 -23.34 -6.80 -1.05
CA VAL A 93 -24.09 -5.93 -0.14
C VAL A 93 -25.57 -6.12 -0.39
N LEU A 94 -26.34 -6.41 0.66
CA LEU A 94 -27.79 -6.50 0.58
C LEU A 94 -28.39 -5.09 0.48
N ILE A 95 -29.00 -4.77 -0.67
CA ILE A 95 -29.58 -3.44 -0.93
C ILE A 95 -31.10 -3.56 -1.09
N ARG A 96 -31.85 -2.66 -0.43
CA ARG A 96 -33.31 -2.54 -0.58
C ARG A 96 -33.71 -1.08 -0.66
N ASN A 97 -34.44 -0.70 -1.71
CA ASN A 97 -34.90 0.67 -1.96
C ASN A 97 -33.73 1.69 -1.91
N GLY A 98 -32.61 1.36 -2.56
CA GLY A 98 -31.41 2.19 -2.62
C GLY A 98 -30.67 2.34 -1.28
N LYS A 99 -30.93 1.45 -0.30
CA LYS A 99 -30.24 1.48 1.01
C LYS A 99 -29.63 0.13 1.36
N ALA A 100 -28.41 0.15 1.88
CA ALA A 100 -27.75 -1.04 2.43
C ALA A 100 -28.50 -1.55 3.68
N LYS A 101 -28.61 -2.88 3.78
CA LYS A 101 -29.30 -3.59 4.87
C LYS A 101 -28.46 -4.68 5.52
N GLY A 102 -27.24 -4.87 5.06
CA GLY A 102 -26.38 -5.95 5.49
C GLY A 102 -25.47 -6.42 4.36
N VAL A 103 -24.88 -7.58 4.56
CA VAL A 103 -24.04 -8.27 3.58
C VAL A 103 -24.45 -9.73 3.51
N VAL A 104 -24.23 -10.35 2.36
CA VAL A 104 -24.34 -11.80 2.16
C VAL A 104 -22.94 -12.34 2.03
N LEU A 105 -22.62 -13.40 2.78
CA LEU A 105 -21.34 -14.09 2.68
C LEU A 105 -21.35 -15.07 1.49
N ALA A 106 -20.17 -15.47 1.01
CA ALA A 106 -20.02 -16.45 -0.08
C ALA A 106 -20.72 -17.80 0.20
N GLY A 107 -20.92 -18.16 1.47
CA GLY A 107 -21.70 -19.34 1.89
C GLY A 107 -23.22 -19.16 1.89
N GLY A 108 -23.74 -17.99 1.50
CA GLY A 108 -25.17 -17.63 1.49
C GLY A 108 -25.72 -17.12 2.82
N GLU A 109 -24.90 -17.05 3.88
CA GLU A 109 -25.32 -16.47 5.16
C GLU A 109 -25.55 -14.96 5.02
N GLU A 110 -26.72 -14.49 5.47
CA GLU A 110 -27.05 -13.06 5.49
C GLU A 110 -26.76 -12.45 6.87
N ILE A 111 -25.98 -11.36 6.89
CA ILE A 111 -25.69 -10.58 8.09
C ILE A 111 -26.36 -9.23 7.96
N TYR A 112 -27.40 -9.00 8.76
CA TYR A 112 -28.16 -7.76 8.74
C TYR A 112 -27.50 -6.65 9.56
N GLY A 113 -27.55 -5.43 9.04
CA GLY A 113 -26.96 -4.24 9.66
C GLY A 113 -27.67 -2.96 9.26
N LYS A 114 -27.59 -1.93 10.13
CA LYS A 114 -28.15 -0.60 9.83
C LYS A 114 -27.31 0.16 8.80
N LEU A 115 -26.00 -0.12 8.77
CA LEU A 115 -25.00 0.52 7.93
C LEU A 115 -24.02 -0.57 7.47
N VAL A 116 -23.41 -0.35 6.30
CA VAL A 116 -22.30 -1.13 5.79
C VAL A 116 -21.15 -0.16 5.54
N VAL A 117 -19.96 -0.51 6.02
CA VAL A 117 -18.76 0.33 5.85
C VAL A 117 -17.71 -0.54 5.16
N SER A 118 -17.41 -0.23 3.89
CA SER A 118 -16.48 -1.00 3.07
C SER A 118 -15.06 -0.45 3.20
N ASN A 119 -14.14 -1.34 3.60
CA ASN A 119 -12.70 -1.09 3.54
C ASN A 119 -12.06 -1.71 2.28
N ALA A 120 -12.84 -2.39 1.44
CA ALA A 120 -12.37 -2.85 0.14
C ALA A 120 -12.13 -1.65 -0.79
N ASP A 121 -11.27 -1.80 -1.78
CA ASP A 121 -11.04 -0.72 -2.74
C ASP A 121 -12.31 -0.35 -3.51
N VAL A 122 -12.33 0.84 -4.11
CA VAL A 122 -13.51 1.38 -4.80
C VAL A 122 -13.98 0.48 -5.95
N LYS A 123 -13.07 -0.15 -6.69
CA LYS A 123 -13.45 -1.06 -7.78
C LYS A 123 -14.06 -2.33 -7.21
N ARG A 124 -13.45 -2.95 -6.21
CA ARG A 124 -14.01 -4.15 -5.57
C ARG A 124 -15.37 -3.88 -4.96
N THR A 125 -15.54 -2.76 -4.25
CA THR A 125 -16.82 -2.41 -3.64
C THR A 125 -17.93 -2.24 -4.68
N PHE A 126 -17.70 -1.46 -5.73
CA PHE A 126 -18.78 -1.04 -6.64
C PHE A 126 -18.85 -1.81 -7.96
N LEU A 127 -17.86 -2.66 -8.27
CA LEU A 127 -17.87 -3.53 -9.46
C LEU A 127 -17.95 -5.03 -9.12
N LYS A 128 -17.78 -5.41 -7.84
CA LYS A 128 -17.94 -6.80 -7.39
C LYS A 128 -19.02 -6.95 -6.31
N LEU A 129 -18.97 -6.13 -5.25
CA LEU A 129 -19.84 -6.31 -4.07
C LEU A 129 -21.21 -5.61 -4.19
N VAL A 130 -21.40 -4.73 -5.16
CA VAL A 130 -22.65 -4.00 -5.40
C VAL A 130 -23.10 -4.26 -6.83
N GLU A 131 -24.37 -4.60 -7.01
CA GLU A 131 -24.94 -4.76 -8.34
C GLU A 131 -24.99 -3.43 -9.09
N GLU A 132 -24.57 -3.43 -10.36
CA GLU A 132 -24.48 -2.20 -11.16
C GLU A 132 -25.81 -1.44 -11.28
N LYS A 133 -26.95 -2.15 -11.28
CA LYS A 133 -28.29 -1.55 -11.35
C LYS A 133 -28.64 -0.66 -10.16
N GLU A 134 -27.95 -0.82 -9.03
CA GLU A 134 -28.14 -0.02 -7.81
C GLU A 134 -27.32 1.30 -7.87
N LEU A 135 -26.52 1.50 -8.91
CA LEU A 135 -25.59 2.62 -9.05
C LEU A 135 -25.96 3.53 -10.22
N PRO A 136 -25.82 4.85 -10.09
CA PRO A 136 -25.97 5.77 -11.22
C PRO A 136 -24.89 5.51 -12.30
N ASP A 137 -25.27 5.54 -13.57
CA ASP A 137 -24.36 5.29 -14.71
C ASP A 137 -23.09 6.15 -14.68
N ILE A 138 -23.23 7.44 -14.33
CA ILE A 138 -22.11 8.39 -14.25
C ILE A 138 -21.12 7.96 -13.15
N PHE A 139 -21.63 7.49 -12.01
CA PHE A 139 -20.79 7.00 -10.92
C PHE A 139 -20.04 5.73 -11.34
N LEU A 140 -20.77 4.76 -11.91
CA LEU A 140 -20.19 3.51 -12.38
C LEU A 140 -19.09 3.72 -13.43
N ARG A 141 -19.32 4.62 -14.39
CA ARG A 141 -18.30 5.01 -15.38
C ARG A 141 -17.05 5.60 -14.72
N ARG A 142 -17.21 6.44 -13.69
CA ARG A 142 -16.07 7.02 -12.96
C ARG A 142 -15.30 5.95 -12.18
N VAL A 143 -15.99 5.02 -11.52
CA VAL A 143 -15.33 3.90 -10.80
C VAL A 143 -14.53 3.03 -11.77
N ARG A 144 -15.09 2.68 -12.94
CA ARG A 144 -14.37 1.90 -13.96
C ARG A 144 -13.10 2.60 -14.44
N ASN A 145 -13.17 3.93 -14.58
CA ASN A 145 -12.05 4.76 -15.04
C ASN A 145 -11.05 5.12 -13.92
N PHE A 146 -11.36 4.85 -12.65
CA PHE A 146 -10.45 5.11 -11.55
C PHE A 146 -9.20 4.23 -11.69
N LYS A 147 -8.02 4.84 -11.72
CA LYS A 147 -6.74 4.13 -11.91
C LYS A 147 -6.32 3.49 -10.59
N ILE A 148 -6.26 2.17 -10.57
CA ILE A 148 -5.71 1.34 -9.49
C ILE A 148 -4.60 0.50 -10.13
N ARG A 149 -3.51 1.13 -10.58
CA ARG A 149 -2.47 0.40 -11.32
C ARG A 149 -1.49 -0.19 -10.32
N GLY A 150 -1.37 -1.51 -10.31
CA GLY A 150 -0.36 -2.21 -9.51
C GLY A 150 1.05 -1.89 -9.96
N SER A 151 1.94 -1.61 -9.02
CA SER A 151 3.35 -1.38 -9.34
C SER A 151 4.31 -2.00 -8.34
N SER A 152 3.84 -2.77 -7.36
CA SER A 152 4.68 -3.24 -6.26
C SER A 152 4.58 -4.75 -6.07
N GLY A 153 5.71 -5.34 -5.72
CA GLY A 153 5.80 -6.69 -5.19
C GLY A 153 6.59 -6.71 -3.88
N LYS A 154 6.67 -7.88 -3.27
CA LYS A 154 7.41 -8.08 -2.03
C LYS A 154 8.14 -9.41 -2.04
N VAL A 155 9.36 -9.43 -1.53
CA VAL A 155 10.10 -10.66 -1.22
C VAL A 155 10.50 -10.61 0.25
N ASN A 156 9.94 -11.51 1.04
CA ASN A 156 10.23 -11.69 2.46
C ASN A 156 11.20 -12.87 2.59
N ILE A 157 12.38 -12.64 3.17
CA ILE A 157 13.49 -13.59 3.18
C ILE A 157 13.84 -13.94 4.63
N ALA A 158 13.74 -15.22 4.97
CA ALA A 158 14.30 -15.75 6.21
C ALA A 158 15.77 -16.11 5.97
N LEU A 159 16.64 -15.58 6.84
CA LEU A 159 18.09 -15.66 6.69
C LEU A 159 18.72 -16.42 7.86
N ASP A 160 19.73 -17.21 7.52
CA ASP A 160 20.51 -18.03 8.45
C ASP A 160 21.47 -17.19 9.30
N SER A 161 21.88 -16.03 8.77
CA SER A 161 22.76 -15.02 9.36
C SER A 161 22.57 -13.68 8.62
N LEU A 162 23.09 -12.58 9.16
CA LEU A 162 23.06 -11.29 8.45
C LEU A 162 23.79 -11.37 7.10
N PRO A 163 23.30 -10.67 6.06
CA PRO A 163 24.09 -10.45 4.85
C PRO A 163 25.34 -9.64 5.19
N GLU A 164 26.40 -9.85 4.43
CA GLU A 164 27.63 -9.07 4.55
C GLU A 164 27.76 -8.18 3.32
N PHE A 165 27.79 -6.86 3.52
CA PHE A 165 28.06 -5.88 2.47
C PHE A 165 29.49 -5.35 2.62
N PRO A 166 30.44 -5.72 1.75
CA PRO A 166 31.86 -5.36 1.90
C PRO A 166 32.14 -3.86 1.92
N ALA A 167 31.25 -3.05 1.34
CA ALA A 167 31.35 -1.59 1.34
C ALA A 167 30.98 -0.95 2.69
N LEU A 168 30.37 -1.71 3.61
CA LEU A 168 29.96 -1.21 4.92
C LEU A 168 30.97 -1.64 6.00
N PRO A 169 31.27 -0.78 6.97
CA PRO A 169 31.99 -1.19 8.17
C PRO A 169 31.27 -2.32 8.89
N LYS A 170 32.04 -3.17 9.59
CA LYS A 170 31.49 -4.12 10.55
C LYS A 170 30.65 -3.34 11.57
N ASP A 171 29.44 -3.82 11.84
CA ASP A 171 28.45 -3.20 12.75
C ASP A 171 27.91 -1.83 12.29
N SER A 172 27.94 -1.54 10.99
CA SER A 172 27.36 -0.33 10.42
C SER A 172 25.91 -0.10 10.89
N PRO A 173 25.55 1.12 11.33
CA PRO A 173 24.18 1.43 11.74
C PRO A 173 23.17 1.29 10.58
N VAL A 174 23.64 1.27 9.33
CA VAL A 174 22.82 1.07 8.13
C VAL A 174 22.05 -0.26 8.16
N TYR A 175 22.57 -1.30 8.82
CA TYR A 175 21.81 -2.56 9.01
C TYR A 175 20.53 -2.41 9.85
N ARG A 176 20.37 -1.27 10.55
CA ARG A 176 19.20 -0.92 11.34
C ARG A 176 18.29 0.11 10.63
N ALA A 177 18.64 0.48 9.41
CA ALA A 177 17.88 1.39 8.56
C ALA A 177 17.30 0.63 7.35
N ASP A 178 16.55 1.36 6.52
CA ASP A 178 16.25 1.04 5.15
C ASP A 178 17.52 1.10 4.27
N MET A 179 17.63 0.14 3.34
CA MET A 179 18.77 -0.04 2.45
C MET A 179 18.27 -0.18 1.01
N HIS A 180 18.95 0.51 0.10
CA HIS A 180 18.55 0.62 -1.30
C HIS A 180 19.70 0.32 -2.25
N PHE A 181 19.38 -0.28 -3.40
CA PHE A 181 20.31 -0.38 -4.54
C PHE A 181 19.90 0.62 -5.62
N THR A 182 20.19 1.89 -5.39
CA THR A 182 19.97 2.95 -6.37
C THR A 182 21.10 3.97 -6.32
N ASP A 183 21.53 4.42 -7.49
CA ASP A 183 22.65 5.35 -7.67
C ASP A 183 22.30 6.53 -8.59
N SER A 184 21.22 6.46 -9.39
CA SER A 184 20.73 7.59 -10.19
C SER A 184 19.23 7.54 -10.49
N ILE A 185 18.65 8.70 -10.82
CA ILE A 185 17.25 8.83 -11.24
C ILE A 185 16.99 8.09 -12.55
N GLU A 186 17.94 8.13 -13.49
CA GLU A 186 17.84 7.46 -14.79
C GLU A 186 17.75 5.94 -14.63
N ARG A 187 18.46 5.37 -13.64
CA ARG A 187 18.34 3.94 -13.33
C ARG A 187 16.95 3.60 -12.82
N MET A 188 16.40 4.42 -11.94
CA MET A 188 15.03 4.27 -11.43
C MET A 188 13.97 4.44 -12.55
N GLU A 189 14.18 5.37 -13.49
CA GLU A 189 13.28 5.56 -14.64
C GLU A 189 13.33 4.37 -15.61
N ARG A 190 14.49 3.75 -15.84
CA ARG A 190 14.58 2.50 -16.63
C ARG A 190 13.76 1.36 -16.02
N ALA A 191 13.72 1.26 -14.69
CA ALA A 191 12.88 0.27 -14.04
C ALA A 191 11.37 0.54 -14.26
N TYR A 192 10.98 1.80 -14.38
CA TYR A 192 9.63 2.17 -14.81
C TYR A 192 9.38 1.89 -16.31
N ASP A 193 10.39 2.02 -17.16
CA ASP A 193 10.28 1.64 -18.59
C ASP A 193 9.92 0.16 -18.76
N ASP A 194 10.50 -0.73 -17.96
CA ASP A 194 10.13 -2.15 -17.94
C ASP A 194 8.65 -2.34 -17.57
N TRP A 195 8.19 -1.64 -16.54
CA TRP A 195 6.78 -1.66 -16.13
C TRP A 195 5.83 -1.14 -17.22
N LYS A 196 6.19 -0.03 -17.88
CA LYS A 196 5.46 0.51 -19.04
C LYS A 196 5.39 -0.50 -20.18
N ALA A 197 6.43 -1.29 -20.35
CA ALA A 197 6.50 -2.38 -21.32
C ALA A 197 5.76 -3.66 -20.86
N GLY A 198 5.11 -3.64 -19.70
CA GLY A 198 4.32 -4.76 -19.17
C GLY A 198 5.13 -5.85 -18.49
N ARG A 199 6.38 -5.59 -18.09
CA ARG A 199 7.25 -6.57 -17.40
C ARG A 199 7.70 -6.04 -16.05
N TRP A 200 8.13 -6.93 -15.16
CA TRP A 200 8.84 -6.47 -13.98
C TRP A 200 10.24 -6.00 -14.38
N SER A 201 10.82 -5.08 -13.61
CA SER A 201 12.18 -4.66 -13.88
C SER A 201 13.19 -5.73 -13.48
N VAL A 202 14.16 -6.00 -14.36
CA VAL A 202 15.30 -6.89 -14.09
C VAL A 202 16.37 -6.23 -13.22
N ASP A 203 16.29 -4.91 -13.06
CA ASP A 203 17.09 -4.10 -12.14
C ASP A 203 16.12 -3.27 -11.28
N PRO A 204 15.30 -3.94 -10.47
CA PRO A 204 14.21 -3.26 -9.79
C PRO A 204 14.74 -2.32 -8.72
N PHE A 205 13.93 -1.33 -8.40
CA PHE A 205 14.16 -0.57 -7.20
C PHE A 205 13.76 -1.43 -5.99
N LEU A 206 14.71 -1.63 -5.07
CA LEU A 206 14.54 -2.38 -3.83
C LEU A 206 14.65 -1.47 -2.61
N ASP A 207 13.63 -1.49 -1.76
CA ASP A 207 13.66 -0.97 -0.39
C ASP A 207 13.67 -2.15 0.58
N MET A 208 14.78 -2.27 1.31
CA MET A 208 15.07 -3.40 2.15
C MET A 208 15.28 -2.99 3.60
N VAL A 209 14.64 -3.72 4.50
CA VAL A 209 14.89 -3.60 5.94
C VAL A 209 15.18 -4.97 6.52
N ILE A 210 15.95 -5.01 7.62
CA ILE A 210 16.20 -6.22 8.41
C ILE A 210 15.67 -5.99 9.83
N PRO A 211 14.35 -6.05 10.09
CA PRO A 211 13.76 -5.59 11.36
C PRO A 211 14.30 -6.30 12.60
N THR A 212 14.78 -7.54 12.44
CA THR A 212 15.41 -8.32 13.52
C THR A 212 16.70 -7.71 14.10
N THR A 213 17.31 -6.73 13.42
CA THR A 213 18.45 -5.97 13.96
C THR A 213 18.02 -4.93 15.01
N LEU A 214 16.74 -4.56 15.02
CA LEU A 214 16.09 -3.67 15.99
C LEU A 214 15.26 -4.45 17.00
N ASP A 215 14.47 -5.41 16.55
CA ASP A 215 13.63 -6.27 17.38
C ASP A 215 14.00 -7.75 17.19
N PRO A 216 14.89 -8.30 18.02
CA PRO A 216 15.33 -9.68 17.89
C PRO A 216 14.22 -10.71 18.18
N THR A 217 13.06 -10.29 18.69
CA THR A 217 11.93 -11.21 18.95
C THR A 217 11.20 -11.65 17.67
N MET A 218 11.49 -11.00 16.54
CA MET A 218 10.87 -11.30 15.24
C MET A 218 11.44 -12.54 14.53
N ALA A 219 12.55 -13.11 15.02
CA ALA A 219 13.14 -14.33 14.50
C ALA A 219 13.78 -15.18 15.61
N PRO A 220 14.00 -16.50 15.37
CA PRO A 220 14.79 -17.32 16.29
C PRO A 220 16.21 -16.77 16.50
N PRO A 221 16.87 -17.06 17.65
CA PRO A 221 18.23 -16.60 17.91
C PRO A 221 19.21 -16.95 16.78
N GLY A 222 19.98 -15.95 16.34
CA GLY A 222 20.94 -16.07 15.25
C GLY A 222 20.34 -16.06 13.84
N LYS A 223 19.02 -16.00 13.70
CA LYS A 223 18.32 -15.88 12.40
C LYS A 223 17.82 -14.47 12.19
N HIS A 224 17.63 -14.11 10.93
CA HIS A 224 17.19 -12.77 10.55
C HIS A 224 16.03 -12.81 9.57
N PHE A 225 15.21 -11.77 9.62
CA PHE A 225 14.15 -11.52 8.66
C PHE A 225 14.52 -10.28 7.86
N MET A 226 14.60 -10.42 6.54
CA MET A 226 14.77 -9.33 5.59
C MET A 226 13.47 -9.15 4.80
N SER A 227 12.96 -7.93 4.73
CA SER A 227 11.77 -7.57 3.96
C SER A 227 12.21 -6.68 2.81
N CYS A 228 12.01 -7.14 1.58
CA CYS A 228 12.29 -6.38 0.36
C CYS A 228 10.97 -5.93 -0.27
N PHE A 229 10.68 -4.62 -0.21
CA PHE A 229 9.71 -3.99 -1.07
C PHE A 229 10.34 -3.80 -2.45
N VAL A 230 9.60 -4.17 -3.50
CA VAL A 230 10.09 -4.16 -4.87
C VAL A 230 9.17 -3.28 -5.69
N GLN A 231 9.70 -2.19 -6.22
CA GLN A 231 8.95 -1.30 -7.10
C GLN A 231 9.07 -1.78 -8.55
N TYR A 232 8.01 -1.52 -9.33
CA TYR A 232 7.82 -1.88 -10.73
C TYR A 232 7.56 -3.37 -10.99
N ALA A 233 6.59 -3.93 -10.25
CA ALA A 233 5.94 -5.20 -10.59
C ALA A 233 4.53 -4.93 -11.16
N PRO A 234 4.26 -5.20 -12.45
CA PRO A 234 2.96 -4.91 -13.06
C PRO A 234 1.90 -5.96 -12.66
N PRO A 235 0.60 -5.62 -12.73
CA PRO A 235 -0.48 -6.57 -12.41
C PRO A 235 -0.57 -7.73 -13.39
N ARG A 236 -0.07 -7.54 -14.61
CA ARG A 236 -0.02 -8.55 -15.68
C ARG A 236 1.35 -8.47 -16.37
N ILE A 237 1.84 -9.62 -16.83
CA ILE A 237 3.10 -9.73 -17.58
C ILE A 237 2.77 -9.76 -19.06
N ASP A 238 3.24 -8.81 -19.87
CA ASP A 238 2.97 -8.73 -21.31
C ASP A 238 1.46 -8.93 -21.64
N GLY A 239 0.57 -8.43 -20.77
CA GLY A 239 -0.88 -8.55 -20.90
C GLY A 239 -1.50 -9.90 -20.47
N ARG A 240 -0.71 -10.89 -20.04
CA ARG A 240 -1.17 -12.17 -19.48
C ARG A 240 -1.02 -12.22 -17.96
N ASP A 241 -1.66 -13.19 -17.34
CA ASP A 241 -1.56 -13.39 -15.88
C ASP A 241 -0.20 -13.93 -15.48
N TRP A 242 0.20 -13.62 -14.25
CA TRP A 242 1.41 -14.15 -13.63
C TRP A 242 1.34 -15.67 -13.50
N THR A 243 2.41 -16.35 -13.90
CA THR A 243 2.63 -17.78 -13.65
C THR A 243 3.56 -17.97 -12.45
N ASP A 244 3.65 -19.20 -11.94
CA ASP A 244 4.62 -19.52 -10.87
C ASP A 244 6.07 -19.40 -11.34
N ALA A 245 6.33 -19.61 -12.63
CA ALA A 245 7.64 -19.38 -13.22
C ALA A 245 7.99 -17.89 -13.24
N ASP A 246 7.05 -17.00 -13.59
CA ASP A 246 7.27 -15.55 -13.52
C ASP A 246 7.51 -15.09 -12.08
N ARG A 247 6.74 -15.64 -11.12
CA ARG A 247 6.95 -15.36 -9.69
C ARG A 247 8.37 -15.76 -9.25
N GLY A 248 8.86 -16.91 -9.71
CA GLY A 248 10.24 -17.35 -9.46
C GLY A 248 11.29 -16.44 -10.11
N GLY A 249 11.06 -16.03 -11.36
CA GLY A 249 11.95 -15.10 -12.07
C GLY A 249 12.02 -13.72 -11.43
N PHE A 250 10.88 -13.20 -10.97
CA PHE A 250 10.81 -11.96 -10.20
C PHE A 250 11.61 -12.05 -8.90
N ALA A 251 11.47 -13.15 -8.15
CA ALA A 251 12.28 -13.37 -6.96
C ALA A 251 13.77 -13.44 -7.28
N GLU A 252 14.16 -14.12 -8.36
CA GLU A 252 15.57 -14.20 -8.77
C GLU A 252 16.14 -12.84 -9.13
N SER A 253 15.39 -11.92 -9.76
CA SER A 253 15.84 -10.54 -10.00
C SER A 253 16.23 -9.83 -8.69
N VAL A 254 15.44 -10.00 -7.63
CA VAL A 254 15.72 -9.45 -6.29
C VAL A 254 16.98 -10.07 -5.69
N ILE A 255 17.06 -11.40 -5.68
CA ILE A 255 18.18 -12.13 -5.07
C ILE A 255 19.49 -11.88 -5.83
N ALA A 256 19.45 -11.81 -7.15
CA ALA A 256 20.61 -11.51 -7.97
C ALA A 256 21.17 -10.12 -7.68
N GLN A 257 20.31 -9.11 -7.56
CA GLN A 257 20.74 -7.75 -7.23
C GLN A 257 21.37 -7.68 -5.82
N ILE A 258 20.74 -8.30 -4.80
CA ILE A 258 21.34 -8.33 -3.45
C ILE A 258 22.69 -9.06 -3.45
N ALA A 259 22.77 -10.22 -4.11
CA ALA A 259 23.98 -11.04 -4.14
C ALA A 259 25.15 -10.39 -4.89
N GLN A 260 24.89 -9.43 -5.77
CA GLN A 260 25.93 -8.61 -6.40
C GLN A 260 26.70 -7.79 -5.36
N TYR A 261 26.03 -7.33 -4.31
CA TYR A 261 26.62 -6.49 -3.26
C TYR A 261 26.89 -7.26 -1.96
N SER A 262 26.31 -8.45 -1.80
CA SER A 262 26.52 -9.33 -0.65
C SER A 262 27.02 -10.72 -1.07
N PRO A 263 28.35 -10.94 -1.10
CA PRO A 263 28.93 -12.24 -1.41
C PRO A 263 28.40 -13.35 -0.48
N GLY A 264 28.06 -14.51 -1.05
CA GLY A 264 27.51 -15.65 -0.31
C GLY A 264 26.07 -15.47 0.18
N PHE A 265 25.36 -14.40 -0.25
CA PHE A 265 23.98 -14.15 0.18
C PHE A 265 23.03 -15.32 -0.06
N ARG A 266 23.15 -15.99 -1.21
CA ARG A 266 22.28 -17.13 -1.57
C ARG A 266 22.36 -18.28 -0.56
N ASP A 267 23.54 -18.55 -0.02
CA ASP A 267 23.77 -19.61 0.96
C ASP A 267 23.16 -19.29 2.33
N ARG A 268 22.82 -18.02 2.58
CA ARG A 268 22.18 -17.56 3.82
C ARG A 268 20.66 -17.66 3.76
N ILE A 269 20.06 -17.92 2.59
CA ILE A 269 18.60 -17.96 2.44
C ILE A 269 18.06 -19.29 2.98
N VAL A 270 17.25 -19.22 4.03
CA VAL A 270 16.56 -20.39 4.62
C VAL A 270 15.20 -20.59 3.96
N HIS A 271 14.48 -19.49 3.72
CA HIS A 271 13.15 -19.52 3.10
C HIS A 271 12.85 -18.17 2.46
N MET A 272 11.98 -18.18 1.45
CA MET A 272 11.45 -16.97 0.82
C MET A 272 9.94 -17.07 0.62
N GLU A 273 9.27 -15.98 0.93
CA GLU A 273 7.88 -15.74 0.54
C GLU A 273 7.86 -14.60 -0.49
N VAL A 274 7.26 -14.88 -1.66
CA VAL A 274 7.19 -13.94 -2.78
C VAL A 274 5.74 -13.53 -3.00
N ARG A 275 5.49 -12.22 -2.98
CA ARG A 275 4.17 -11.62 -3.17
C ARG A 275 4.19 -10.69 -4.37
N THR A 276 3.73 -11.16 -5.52
CA THR A 276 3.49 -10.32 -6.69
C THR A 276 2.10 -9.69 -6.59
N PRO A 277 1.73 -8.74 -7.47
CA PRO A 277 0.34 -8.26 -7.55
C PRO A 277 -0.72 -9.36 -7.59
N ARG A 278 -0.43 -10.52 -8.22
CA ARG A 278 -1.31 -11.69 -8.23
C ARG A 278 -1.59 -12.21 -6.83
N GLU A 279 -0.55 -12.46 -6.02
CA GLU A 279 -0.73 -12.95 -4.65
C GLU A 279 -1.41 -11.91 -3.76
N ILE A 280 -1.05 -10.64 -3.92
CA ILE A 280 -1.60 -9.54 -3.11
C ILE A 280 -3.10 -9.39 -3.38
N GLU A 281 -3.52 -9.43 -4.64
CA GLU A 281 -4.95 -9.36 -5.00
C GLU A 281 -5.70 -10.61 -4.52
N ALA A 282 -5.13 -11.80 -4.68
CA ALA A 282 -5.78 -13.05 -4.29
C ALA A 282 -5.99 -13.19 -2.78
N GLU A 283 -5.00 -12.80 -1.96
CA GLU A 283 -5.06 -12.99 -0.51
C GLU A 283 -5.69 -11.81 0.23
N VAL A 284 -5.34 -10.58 -0.16
CA VAL A 284 -5.76 -9.37 0.56
C VAL A 284 -6.96 -8.70 -0.12
N GLY A 285 -7.16 -8.96 -1.41
CA GLY A 285 -8.24 -8.36 -2.19
C GLY A 285 -7.95 -6.97 -2.73
N LEU A 286 -6.68 -6.54 -2.75
CA LEU A 286 -6.27 -5.26 -3.35
C LEU A 286 -6.27 -5.40 -4.87
N THR A 287 -7.21 -4.75 -5.55
CA THR A 287 -7.31 -4.79 -7.02
C THR A 287 -5.98 -4.39 -7.68
N GLU A 288 -5.52 -5.19 -8.63
CA GLU A 288 -4.22 -5.08 -9.32
C GLU A 288 -3.01 -5.06 -8.36
N GLY A 289 -3.16 -5.41 -7.08
CA GLY A 289 -2.09 -5.37 -6.09
C GLY A 289 -1.65 -3.95 -5.68
N ASN A 290 -2.42 -2.90 -6.01
CA ASN A 290 -2.04 -1.53 -5.64
C ASN A 290 -2.23 -1.29 -4.12
N ILE A 291 -1.12 -1.09 -3.42
CA ILE A 291 -1.08 -0.93 -1.95
C ILE A 291 -1.78 0.33 -1.42
N PHE A 292 -2.03 1.31 -2.29
CA PHE A 292 -2.74 2.55 -1.95
C PHE A 292 -4.20 2.56 -2.43
N GLN A 293 -4.67 1.46 -3.02
CA GLN A 293 -6.03 1.30 -3.55
C GLN A 293 -6.42 2.41 -4.54
N GLY A 294 -5.45 2.90 -5.32
CA GLY A 294 -5.65 3.97 -6.30
C GLY A 294 -4.45 4.90 -6.39
N GLU A 295 -4.19 5.43 -7.58
CA GLU A 295 -3.10 6.37 -7.84
C GLU A 295 -3.14 7.61 -6.94
N LEU A 296 -1.97 8.15 -6.63
CA LEU A 296 -1.79 9.44 -5.96
C LEU A 296 -1.53 10.56 -6.98
N THR A 297 -2.25 10.53 -8.09
CA THR A 297 -2.21 11.59 -9.10
C THR A 297 -3.27 12.65 -8.80
N PHE A 298 -3.02 13.90 -9.18
CA PHE A 298 -3.89 15.03 -8.83
C PHE A 298 -5.35 14.85 -9.30
N ASP A 299 -5.57 14.15 -10.42
CA ASP A 299 -6.91 13.82 -10.93
C ASP A 299 -7.69 12.80 -10.06
N GLN A 300 -7.03 12.16 -9.08
CA GLN A 300 -7.59 11.14 -8.18
C GLN A 300 -7.37 11.43 -6.69
N LEU A 301 -6.97 12.66 -6.34
CA LEU A 301 -6.72 13.09 -4.97
C LEU A 301 -7.75 14.11 -4.50
N LEU A 302 -7.75 14.39 -3.19
CA LEU A 302 -8.61 15.40 -2.58
C LEU A 302 -10.10 15.10 -2.86
N PHE A 303 -10.83 16.11 -3.31
CA PHE A 303 -12.25 16.02 -3.68
C PHE A 303 -12.53 15.12 -4.90
N ASN A 304 -11.50 14.61 -5.58
CA ASN A 304 -11.64 13.63 -6.65
C ASN A 304 -11.55 12.18 -6.15
N ARG A 305 -11.22 11.93 -4.87
CA ARG A 305 -11.01 10.58 -4.31
C ARG A 305 -12.19 10.13 -3.43
N PRO A 306 -12.86 9.00 -3.73
CA PRO A 306 -12.59 8.04 -4.79
C PRO A 306 -13.02 8.53 -6.17
N VAL A 307 -14.13 9.27 -6.25
CA VAL A 307 -14.60 9.92 -7.49
C VAL A 307 -15.27 11.26 -7.15
N PRO A 308 -15.28 12.25 -8.06
CA PRO A 308 -15.94 13.52 -7.83
C PRO A 308 -17.42 13.37 -7.43
N GLY A 309 -17.84 14.13 -6.42
CA GLY A 309 -19.20 14.08 -5.85
C GLY A 309 -19.40 13.04 -4.75
N TYR A 310 -18.44 12.12 -4.55
CA TYR A 310 -18.48 11.07 -3.52
C TYR A 310 -17.23 11.04 -2.63
N ALA A 311 -16.47 12.14 -2.59
CA ALA A 311 -15.23 12.24 -1.81
C ALA A 311 -15.43 12.35 -0.29
N GLN A 312 -16.67 12.55 0.17
CA GLN A 312 -17.02 12.63 1.59
C GLN A 312 -17.46 11.26 2.16
N TYR A 313 -16.79 10.18 1.77
CA TYR A 313 -16.94 8.81 2.31
C TYR A 313 -18.31 8.14 2.08
N ARG A 314 -19.34 8.88 1.65
CA ARG A 314 -20.66 8.37 1.27
C ARG A 314 -20.65 7.76 -0.13
N SER A 315 -21.56 6.84 -0.37
CA SER A 315 -21.81 6.25 -1.69
C SER A 315 -23.19 6.62 -2.24
N PRO A 316 -23.50 6.32 -3.52
CA PRO A 316 -24.87 6.47 -4.04
C PRO A 316 -25.91 5.61 -3.31
N VAL A 317 -25.47 4.52 -2.65
CA VAL A 317 -26.32 3.63 -1.87
C VAL A 317 -26.40 4.14 -0.43
N GLY A 318 -27.60 4.50 0.02
CA GLY A 318 -27.80 5.04 1.37
C GLY A 318 -27.38 4.03 2.45
N GLY A 319 -26.58 4.48 3.43
CA GLY A 319 -26.08 3.61 4.49
C GLY A 319 -24.89 2.73 4.10
N LEU A 320 -24.37 2.84 2.87
CA LEU A 320 -23.09 2.27 2.46
C LEU A 320 -22.02 3.37 2.40
N TYR A 321 -20.95 3.18 3.16
CA TYR A 321 -19.81 4.10 3.27
C TYR A 321 -18.51 3.42 2.84
N MET A 322 -17.53 4.24 2.44
CA MET A 322 -16.16 3.82 2.15
C MET A 322 -15.23 4.33 3.23
N CYS A 323 -14.32 3.49 3.72
CA CYS A 323 -13.40 3.85 4.81
C CYS A 323 -11.94 3.44 4.57
N GLY A 324 -11.63 2.91 3.39
CA GLY A 324 -10.29 2.45 3.01
C GLY A 324 -9.48 3.45 2.21
N SER A 325 -8.28 3.06 1.80
CA SER A 325 -7.33 3.91 1.09
C SER A 325 -7.82 4.42 -0.27
N SER A 326 -8.87 3.85 -0.86
CA SER A 326 -9.53 4.45 -2.03
C SER A 326 -10.23 5.78 -1.73
N THR A 327 -10.42 6.18 -0.47
CA THR A 327 -10.92 7.52 -0.10
C THR A 327 -9.78 8.45 0.28
N HIS A 328 -10.04 9.76 0.27
CA HIS A 328 -9.12 10.74 0.80
C HIS A 328 -8.75 10.42 2.27
N PRO A 329 -7.50 10.64 2.72
CA PRO A 329 -6.32 11.14 1.98
C PRO A 329 -5.61 10.19 1.03
N GLY A 330 -5.81 8.89 1.17
CA GLY A 330 -5.14 7.91 0.33
C GLY A 330 -4.53 6.76 1.11
N GLY A 331 -3.48 6.19 0.52
CA GLY A 331 -2.81 4.99 1.03
C GLY A 331 -1.86 5.24 2.20
N GLY A 332 -1.39 4.16 2.80
CA GLY A 332 -0.50 4.21 3.97
C GLY A 332 -1.20 3.89 5.29
N VAL A 333 -0.41 3.65 6.33
CA VAL A 333 -0.90 3.19 7.65
C VAL A 333 -1.25 4.37 8.55
N MET A 334 -2.04 5.33 8.04
CA MET A 334 -2.38 6.56 8.76
C MET A 334 -3.71 6.50 9.53
N GLY A 335 -4.64 5.61 9.14
CA GLY A 335 -5.96 5.50 9.79
C GLY A 335 -6.94 6.64 9.52
N ALA A 336 -6.51 7.72 8.84
CA ALA A 336 -7.35 8.87 8.50
C ALA A 336 -8.60 8.52 7.68
N PRO A 337 -8.55 7.68 6.62
CA PRO A 337 -9.76 7.28 5.89
C PRO A 337 -10.85 6.67 6.80
N GLY A 338 -10.44 5.77 7.70
CA GLY A 338 -11.34 5.12 8.65
C GLY A 338 -11.95 6.10 9.65
N ARG A 339 -11.11 6.99 10.19
CA ARG A 339 -11.52 8.04 11.14
C ARG A 339 -12.50 9.02 10.49
N ASN A 340 -12.19 9.52 9.30
CA ASN A 340 -13.03 10.50 8.60
C ASN A 340 -14.36 9.90 8.13
N ALA A 341 -14.37 8.65 7.65
CA ALA A 341 -15.61 7.94 7.36
C ALA A 341 -16.50 7.79 8.61
N ALA A 342 -15.91 7.45 9.76
CA ALA A 342 -16.64 7.39 11.02
C ALA A 342 -17.22 8.76 11.43
N THR A 343 -16.52 9.87 11.15
CA THR A 343 -17.01 11.22 11.41
C THR A 343 -18.28 11.51 10.61
N GLU A 344 -18.26 11.21 9.30
CA GLU A 344 -19.43 11.42 8.44
C GLU A 344 -20.61 10.51 8.83
N ILE A 345 -20.34 9.26 9.23
CA ILE A 345 -21.36 8.35 9.75
C ILE A 345 -22.00 8.93 11.03
N LEU A 346 -21.20 9.43 11.98
CA LEU A 346 -21.73 10.00 13.22
C LEU A 346 -22.59 11.24 12.94
N ARG A 347 -22.17 12.10 12.00
CA ARG A 347 -22.96 13.27 11.55
C ARG A 347 -24.30 12.84 10.96
N ASP A 348 -24.32 11.85 10.07
CA ASP A 348 -25.54 11.33 9.46
C ASP A 348 -26.48 10.68 10.50
N LEU A 349 -25.92 10.11 11.57
CA LEU A 349 -26.67 9.56 12.70
C LEU A 349 -27.07 10.63 13.75
N ALA A 350 -26.76 11.91 13.52
CA ALA A 350 -26.94 12.99 14.47
C ALA A 350 -26.32 12.70 15.86
N LYS A 351 -25.15 12.06 15.87
CA LYS A 351 -24.38 11.74 17.08
C LYS A 351 -23.19 12.68 17.26
N PRO A 352 -22.81 12.98 18.51
CA PRO A 352 -21.64 13.82 18.78
C PRO A 352 -20.34 13.13 18.38
N THR A 353 -19.35 13.93 17.96
CA THR A 353 -17.98 13.49 17.60
C THR A 353 -16.98 13.71 18.73
N LEU A 354 -17.46 13.84 19.98
CA LEU A 354 -16.69 14.27 21.15
C LEU A 354 -15.49 13.36 21.52
N HIS A 355 -15.50 12.11 21.06
CA HIS A 355 -14.43 11.14 21.34
C HIS A 355 -13.45 10.95 20.16
N MET A 356 -13.60 11.71 19.08
CA MET A 356 -12.72 11.59 17.93
C MET A 356 -11.41 12.33 18.20
N SER A 357 -10.29 11.67 17.92
CA SER A 357 -8.98 12.32 17.97
C SER A 357 -8.96 13.52 17.01
N PRO A 358 -8.43 14.69 17.43
CA PRO A 358 -8.21 15.82 16.54
C PRO A 358 -7.09 15.56 15.53
N ALA A 359 -6.27 14.52 15.75
CA ALA A 359 -5.32 14.06 14.75
C ALA A 359 -6.08 13.73 13.47
N HIS A 360 -5.61 14.29 12.34
CA HIS A 360 -6.19 14.18 11.00
C HIS A 360 -7.39 15.11 10.67
N ASP A 361 -7.76 16.09 11.51
CA ASP A 361 -8.77 17.10 11.13
C ASP A 361 -8.34 18.00 9.95
N VAL A 362 -7.05 18.00 9.61
CA VAL A 362 -6.42 18.83 8.57
C VAL A 362 -6.09 18.02 7.30
N ILE A 363 -6.36 16.71 7.31
CA ILE A 363 -6.06 15.83 6.19
C ILE A 363 -7.34 15.47 5.45
#